data_AF-A0A8T5U607-F1
#
_entry.id   AF-A0A8T5U607-F1
#
_cell.length_a   1.000
_cell.length_b   1.000
_cell.length_c   1.000
_cell.angle_alpha   90.00
_cell.angle_beta   90.00
_cell.angle_gamma   90.00
#
_symmetry.space_group_name_H-M   'P 1'
#
loop_
_entity.id
_entity.type
_entity.pdbx_description
1 polymer ?
#
loop_
_entity_poly.entity_id
_entity_poly.type
_entity_poly.pdbx_seq_one_letter_code
_entity_poly.pdbx_strand_id
1 'polypeptide(L)'
;MTDFLTTVIISIVLAVLFFISEFFNKKHPRIHISFIGGISVAYFFLVVLPEISENFPENPFNSVIFEYLFVVLGFVFVHTSEKLILQKVESKSQRRMRKLIEKEKILEEVKRNMEHVLTNQINNEDLDEFALKDIAQTLSELNEKESEFQNEINKYKLKIQVHISEDLRKLRFFTNFAYHLLVGIIIVGILNDNLIPNPIIPGILFFFFAWFRTIISHRSEAHIIFSDLDICEIKEVTPKLVKRYLISCAVPIGVLIGLLFEVIYPIDLEILYVLYSFISGVIMYTIFREVIPEKEKGNPIYFLTGFLGYTLIIIILNIYSSVI
;
A
#
# COMPACT_ATOMS: atom_id res chain seq x y z
N MET A 1 -11.75 -35.07 -2.21
CA MET A 1 -10.39 -35.59 -1.95
C MET A 1 -9.57 -35.45 -3.21
N THR A 2 -8.65 -34.48 -3.25
CA THR A 2 -7.67 -34.30 -4.32
C THR A 2 -6.55 -35.32 -4.11
N ASP A 3 -6.15 -36.01 -5.18
CA ASP A 3 -4.94 -36.84 -5.13
C ASP A 3 -3.72 -35.93 -4.99
N PHE A 4 -2.69 -36.33 -4.24
CA PHE A 4 -1.49 -35.52 -4.02
C PHE A 4 -0.86 -35.08 -5.35
N LEU A 5 -0.89 -35.95 -6.37
CA LEU A 5 -0.44 -35.62 -7.72
C LEU A 5 -1.25 -34.45 -8.33
N THR A 6 -2.57 -34.42 -8.12
CA THR A 6 -3.42 -33.31 -8.57
C THR A 6 -3.07 -32.01 -7.85
N THR A 7 -2.81 -32.05 -6.54
CA THR A 7 -2.33 -30.89 -5.76
C THR A 7 -1.01 -30.35 -6.32
N VAL A 8 -0.05 -31.23 -6.62
CA VAL A 8 1.24 -30.85 -7.22
C VAL A 8 1.05 -30.18 -8.57
N ILE A 9 0.25 -30.77 -9.46
CA ILE A 9 0.01 -30.23 -10.81
C ILE A 9 -0.64 -28.85 -10.72
N ILE A 10 -1.72 -28.71 -9.95
CA ILE A 10 -2.45 -27.44 -9.81
C ILE A 10 -1.52 -26.38 -9.20
N SER A 11 -0.82 -26.69 -8.11
CA SER A 11 0.06 -25.73 -7.43
C SER A 11 1.20 -25.24 -8.33
N ILE A 12 1.79 -26.12 -9.15
CA ILE A 12 2.82 -25.74 -10.13
C ILE A 12 2.24 -24.82 -11.20
N VAL A 13 1.06 -25.13 -11.74
CA VAL A 13 0.39 -24.28 -12.73
C VAL A 13 0.13 -22.89 -12.16
N LEU A 14 -0.41 -22.80 -10.94
CA LEU A 14 -0.65 -21.53 -10.26
C LEU A 14 0.66 -20.76 -9.98
N ALA A 15 1.72 -21.44 -9.56
CA ALA A 15 3.04 -20.83 -9.34
C ALA A 15 3.63 -20.24 -10.64
N VAL A 16 3.50 -20.95 -11.76
CA VAL A 16 3.95 -20.47 -13.08
C VAL A 16 3.14 -19.25 -13.52
N LEU A 17 1.82 -19.27 -13.34
CA LEU A 17 0.97 -18.11 -13.64
C LEU A 17 1.36 -16.89 -12.81
N PHE A 18 1.62 -17.06 -11.50
CA PHE A 18 2.14 -16.01 -10.64
C PHE A 18 3.48 -15.47 -11.12
N PHE A 19 4.44 -16.36 -11.42
CA PHE A 19 5.76 -15.97 -11.90
C PHE A 19 5.66 -15.15 -13.19
N ILE A 20 4.87 -15.61 -14.17
CA ILE A 20 4.68 -14.91 -15.44
C ILE A 20 4.05 -13.53 -15.19
N SER A 21 3.00 -13.48 -14.39
CA SER A 21 2.32 -12.23 -14.03
C SER A 21 3.30 -11.25 -13.40
N GLU A 22 4.06 -11.66 -12.40
CA GLU A 22 4.97 -10.78 -11.67
C GLU A 22 6.19 -10.35 -12.52
N PHE A 23 6.74 -11.27 -13.30
CA PHE A 23 8.00 -11.04 -14.01
C PHE A 23 7.83 -10.17 -15.27
N PHE A 24 6.75 -10.39 -16.03
CA PHE A 24 6.54 -9.76 -17.33
C PHE A 24 5.69 -8.48 -17.26
N ASN A 25 5.07 -8.19 -16.12
CA ASN A 25 4.20 -7.02 -16.00
C ASN A 25 4.96 -5.69 -16.13
N LYS A 26 4.98 -5.17 -17.37
CA LYS A 26 5.48 -3.82 -17.66
C LYS A 26 4.37 -2.81 -17.97
N LYS A 27 3.17 -3.24 -18.40
CA LYS A 27 2.04 -2.35 -18.73
C LYS A 27 0.68 -3.07 -18.62
N HIS A 28 0.00 -2.95 -17.49
CA HIS A 28 -1.40 -3.36 -17.37
C HIS A 28 -2.36 -2.38 -18.08
N PRO A 29 -3.52 -2.85 -18.59
CA PRO A 29 -4.57 -2.00 -19.16
C PRO A 29 -4.97 -0.88 -18.19
N ARG A 30 -5.36 0.29 -18.69
CA ARG A 30 -5.73 1.48 -17.87
C ARG A 30 -7.08 1.30 -17.13
N ILE A 31 -7.16 0.34 -16.21
CA ILE A 31 -8.29 0.22 -15.28
C ILE A 31 -8.16 1.31 -14.21
N HIS A 32 -9.27 1.99 -13.92
CA HIS A 32 -9.37 3.06 -12.93
C HIS A 32 -9.16 2.52 -11.51
N ILE A 33 -8.37 3.21 -10.68
CA ILE A 33 -8.02 2.74 -9.33
C ILE A 33 -9.26 2.54 -8.43
N SER A 34 -10.27 3.42 -8.56
CA SER A 34 -11.53 3.27 -7.83
C SER A 34 -12.26 1.97 -8.15
N PHE A 35 -12.26 1.51 -9.40
CA PHE A 35 -12.88 0.24 -9.80
C PHE A 35 -12.19 -0.95 -9.13
N ILE A 36 -10.87 -0.93 -9.11
CA ILE A 36 -10.04 -1.93 -8.44
C ILE A 36 -10.29 -1.91 -6.92
N GLY A 37 -10.43 -0.72 -6.33
CA GLY A 37 -10.82 -0.56 -4.93
C GLY A 37 -12.18 -1.18 -4.61
N GLY A 38 -13.18 -0.98 -5.46
CA GLY A 38 -14.50 -1.59 -5.33
C GLY A 38 -14.45 -3.12 -5.35
N ILE A 39 -13.72 -3.71 -6.31
CA ILE A 39 -13.51 -5.16 -6.39
C ILE A 39 -12.81 -5.69 -5.13
N SER A 40 -11.78 -4.98 -4.66
CA SER A 40 -10.96 -5.42 -3.53
C SER A 40 -11.74 -5.43 -2.21
N VAL A 41 -12.58 -4.42 -1.99
CA VAL A 41 -13.49 -4.36 -0.85
C VAL A 41 -14.53 -5.46 -0.93
N ALA A 42 -15.18 -5.66 -2.08
CA ALA A 42 -16.14 -6.75 -2.27
C ALA A 42 -15.49 -8.11 -1.98
N TYR A 43 -14.32 -8.38 -2.57
CA TYR A 43 -13.60 -9.62 -2.37
C TYR A 43 -13.28 -9.87 -0.89
N PHE A 44 -12.69 -8.88 -0.22
CA PHE A 44 -12.26 -9.03 1.17
C PHE A 44 -13.45 -9.36 2.10
N PHE A 45 -14.55 -8.62 1.97
CA PHE A 45 -15.69 -8.80 2.86
C PHE A 45 -16.61 -9.97 2.50
N LEU A 46 -16.71 -10.33 1.21
CA LEU A 46 -17.65 -11.35 0.76
C LEU A 46 -16.99 -12.72 0.51
N VAL A 47 -15.67 -12.80 0.47
CA VAL A 47 -14.92 -14.06 0.25
C VAL A 47 -13.96 -14.32 1.39
N VAL A 48 -13.01 -13.41 1.67
CA VAL A 48 -11.93 -13.67 2.65
C VAL A 48 -12.44 -13.83 4.07
N LEU A 49 -13.26 -12.88 4.53
CA LEU A 49 -13.75 -12.93 5.92
C LEU A 49 -14.68 -14.14 6.16
N PRO A 50 -15.65 -14.45 5.29
CA PRO A 50 -16.43 -15.68 5.42
C PRO A 50 -15.55 -16.94 5.38
N GLU A 51 -14.58 -17.03 4.46
CA GLU A 51 -13.66 -18.17 4.38
C GLU A 51 -12.89 -18.39 5.69
N ILE A 52 -12.45 -17.31 6.33
CA ILE A 52 -11.80 -17.38 7.66
C ILE A 52 -12.81 -17.83 8.72
N SER A 53 -14.01 -17.25 8.73
CA SER A 53 -15.04 -17.55 9.73
C SER A 53 -15.48 -19.02 9.69
N GLU A 54 -15.66 -19.57 8.49
CA GLU A 54 -16.22 -20.90 8.28
C GLU A 54 -15.19 -22.03 8.43
N ASN A 55 -13.93 -21.78 8.05
CA ASN A 55 -12.92 -22.82 7.98
C ASN A 55 -11.84 -22.72 9.07
N PHE A 56 -11.88 -21.71 9.95
CA PHE A 56 -11.03 -21.69 11.14
C PHE A 56 -11.57 -22.71 12.16
N PRO A 57 -10.82 -23.79 12.47
CA PRO A 57 -11.38 -24.99 13.12
C PRO A 57 -11.86 -24.77 14.57
N GLU A 58 -11.21 -23.90 15.33
CA GLU A 58 -11.67 -23.46 16.66
C GLU A 58 -11.35 -21.98 16.86
N ASN A 59 -12.32 -21.17 17.32
CA ASN A 59 -12.07 -19.76 17.60
C ASN A 59 -10.84 -19.60 18.52
N PRO A 60 -9.92 -18.65 18.25
CA PRO A 60 -8.80 -18.40 19.15
C PRO A 60 -9.31 -18.18 20.58
N PHE A 61 -8.78 -18.93 21.53
CA PHE A 61 -9.21 -18.91 22.94
C PHE A 61 -10.69 -19.28 23.17
N ASN A 62 -11.32 -20.03 22.27
CA ASN A 62 -12.73 -20.44 22.35
C ASN A 62 -13.71 -19.27 22.53
N SER A 63 -13.40 -18.11 21.95
CA SER A 63 -14.21 -16.90 22.08
C SER A 63 -14.43 -16.23 20.72
N VAL A 64 -15.69 -15.96 20.43
CA VAL A 64 -16.14 -15.27 19.20
C VAL A 64 -15.48 -13.89 19.05
N ILE A 65 -15.09 -13.24 20.16
CA ILE A 65 -14.44 -11.92 20.13
C ILE A 65 -13.07 -11.99 19.41
N PHE A 66 -12.40 -13.14 19.44
CA PHE A 66 -11.07 -13.33 18.85
C PHE A 66 -11.09 -13.99 17.48
N GLU A 67 -12.25 -14.22 16.88
CA GLU A 67 -12.41 -14.85 15.56
C GLU A 67 -11.50 -14.21 14.49
N TYR A 68 -11.44 -12.87 14.46
CA TYR A 68 -10.60 -12.12 13.52
C TYR A 68 -9.29 -11.59 14.14
N LEU A 69 -8.84 -12.14 15.27
CA LEU A 69 -7.65 -11.66 15.97
C LEU A 69 -6.42 -11.62 15.05
N PHE A 70 -6.18 -12.67 14.28
CA PHE A 70 -5.02 -12.73 13.39
C PHE A 70 -5.12 -11.77 12.21
N VAL A 71 -6.33 -11.49 11.71
CA VAL A 71 -6.57 -10.42 10.73
C VAL A 71 -6.20 -9.06 11.32
N VAL A 72 -6.62 -8.78 12.55
CA VAL A 72 -6.26 -7.53 13.25
C VAL A 72 -4.76 -7.46 13.47
N LEU A 73 -4.10 -8.55 13.89
CA LEU A 73 -2.65 -8.59 14.08
C LEU A 73 -1.89 -8.28 12.79
N GLY A 74 -2.32 -8.85 11.65
CA GLY A 74 -1.76 -8.55 10.34
C GLY A 74 -1.90 -7.08 9.96
N PHE A 75 -3.09 -6.51 10.16
CA PHE A 75 -3.35 -5.09 9.91
C PHE A 75 -2.48 -4.18 10.78
N VAL A 76 -2.46 -4.44 12.10
CA VAL A 76 -1.69 -3.67 13.09
C VAL A 76 -0.20 -3.76 12.82
N PHE A 77 0.30 -4.92 12.41
CA PHE A 77 1.71 -5.13 12.06
C PHE A 77 2.17 -4.17 10.96
N VAL A 78 1.42 -4.08 9.85
CA VAL A 78 1.78 -3.19 8.74
C VAL A 78 1.59 -1.73 9.12
N HIS A 79 0.45 -1.39 9.73
CA HIS A 79 0.16 -0.03 10.18
C HIS A 79 1.26 0.52 11.09
N THR A 80 1.66 -0.26 12.10
CA THR A 80 2.67 0.14 13.08
C THR A 80 4.05 0.23 12.41
N SER A 81 4.40 -0.73 11.55
CA SER A 81 5.67 -0.71 10.82
C SER A 81 5.81 0.54 9.94
N GLU A 82 4.78 0.87 9.16
CA GLU A 82 4.76 2.11 8.36
C GLU A 82 4.89 3.33 9.28
N LYS A 83 4.11 3.39 10.36
CA LYS A 83 4.13 4.55 11.25
C LYS A 83 5.48 4.76 11.95
N LEU A 84 6.14 3.68 12.35
CA LEU A 84 7.47 3.73 12.96
C LEU A 84 8.51 4.28 11.98
N ILE A 85 8.46 3.89 10.70
CA ILE A 85 9.33 4.45 9.65
C ILE A 85 9.07 5.96 9.52
N LEU A 86 7.81 6.37 9.41
CA LEU A 86 7.45 7.78 9.23
C LEU A 86 7.84 8.67 10.42
N GLN A 87 7.78 8.13 11.65
CA GLN A 87 8.16 8.87 12.86
C GLN A 87 9.68 8.90 13.08
N LYS A 88 10.38 7.81 12.76
CA LYS A 88 11.83 7.68 13.01
C LYS A 88 12.64 8.44 11.97
N VAL A 89 12.22 8.42 10.71
CA VAL A 89 12.99 9.01 9.63
C VAL A 89 12.84 10.53 9.64
N GLU A 90 13.96 11.20 9.91
CA GLU A 90 14.13 12.65 9.71
C GLU A 90 13.25 13.56 10.60
N SER A 91 12.78 13.11 11.77
CA SER A 91 11.98 13.93 12.71
C SER A 91 12.60 15.30 13.04
N LYS A 92 13.94 15.35 13.16
CA LYS A 92 14.71 16.60 13.34
C LYS A 92 14.63 17.51 12.11
N SER A 93 14.74 16.96 10.91
CA SER A 93 14.62 17.72 9.65
C SER A 93 13.20 18.19 9.41
N GLN A 94 12.18 17.37 9.73
CA GLN A 94 10.78 17.77 9.70
C GLN A 94 10.55 18.97 10.64
N ARG A 95 11.04 18.92 11.87
CA ARG A 95 10.94 20.03 12.83
C ARG A 95 11.65 21.29 12.34
N ARG A 96 12.83 21.16 11.71
CA ARG A 96 13.56 22.30 11.14
C ARG A 96 12.83 22.90 9.94
N MET A 97 12.32 22.06 9.04
CA MET A 97 11.53 22.48 7.88
C MET A 97 10.27 23.23 8.30
N ARG A 98 9.51 22.73 9.29
CA ARG A 98 8.34 23.43 9.84
C ARG A 98 8.69 24.83 10.35
N LYS A 99 9.80 24.98 11.07
CA LYS A 99 10.28 26.29 11.54
C LYS A 99 10.68 27.22 10.41
N LEU A 100 11.26 26.68 9.33
CA LEU A 100 11.63 27.49 8.15
C LEU A 100 10.40 27.95 7.39
N ILE A 101 9.41 27.09 7.19
CA ILE A 101 8.13 27.46 6.57
C ILE A 101 7.43 28.56 7.38
N GLU A 102 7.43 28.44 8.71
CA GLU A 102 6.86 29.49 9.58
C GLU A 102 7.60 30.83 9.42
N LYS A 103 8.94 30.80 9.39
CA LYS A 103 9.76 32.00 9.16
C LYS A 103 9.55 32.61 7.78
N GLU A 104 9.44 31.79 6.74
CA GLU A 104 9.20 32.22 5.37
C GLU A 104 7.82 32.87 5.23
N LYS A 105 6.79 32.29 5.84
CA LYS A 105 5.45 32.91 5.89
C LYS A 105 5.44 34.27 6.59
N ILE A 106 6.12 34.39 7.73
CA ILE A 106 6.26 35.67 8.46
C ILE A 106 6.99 36.70 7.59
N LEU A 107 8.07 36.27 6.91
CA LEU A 107 8.86 37.12 6.03
C LEU A 107 8.03 37.63 4.84
N GLU A 108 7.21 36.77 4.24
CA GLU A 108 6.32 37.13 3.14
C GLU A 108 5.26 38.17 3.56
N GLU A 109 4.68 38.03 4.75
CA GLU A 109 3.75 39.02 5.31
C GLU A 109 4.42 40.38 5.56
N VAL A 110 5.62 40.36 6.14
CA VAL A 110 6.43 41.56 6.38
C VAL A 110 6.78 42.26 5.06
N LYS A 111 7.16 41.50 4.02
CA LYS A 111 7.45 42.03 2.69
C LYS A 111 6.23 42.71 2.06
N ARG A 112 5.07 42.04 2.06
CA ARG A 112 3.82 42.60 1.53
C ARG A 112 3.43 43.91 2.23
N ASN A 113 3.62 43.98 3.55
CA ASN A 113 3.35 45.20 4.31
C ASN A 113 4.30 46.35 3.90
N MET A 114 5.60 46.07 3.70
CA MET A 114 6.55 47.08 3.23
C MET A 114 6.31 47.52 1.78
N GLU A 115 5.94 46.60 0.88
CA GLU A 115 5.53 46.95 -0.49
C GLU A 115 4.33 47.90 -0.49
N HIS A 116 3.36 47.67 0.39
CA HIS A 116 2.20 48.55 0.56
C HIS A 116 2.60 49.94 1.09
N VAL A 117 3.49 50.00 2.08
CA VAL A 117 4.03 51.28 2.60
C VAL A 117 4.78 52.04 1.51
N LEU A 118 5.66 51.36 0.76
CA LEU A 118 6.40 51.95 -0.35
C LEU A 118 5.47 52.51 -1.42
N THR A 119 4.44 51.75 -1.81
CA THR A 119 3.45 52.17 -2.80
C THR A 119 2.69 53.42 -2.36
N ASN A 120 2.31 53.49 -1.08
CA ASN A 120 1.62 54.67 -0.53
C ASN A 120 2.52 55.90 -0.48
N GLN A 121 3.80 55.75 -0.13
CA GLN A 121 4.75 56.88 -0.12
C GLN A 121 5.02 57.42 -1.51
N ILE A 122 5.18 56.55 -2.51
CA ILE A 122 5.33 56.95 -3.92
C ILE A 122 4.12 57.77 -4.40
N ASN A 123 2.90 57.38 -3.99
CA ASN A 123 1.67 58.04 -4.42
C ASN A 123 1.41 59.40 -3.72
N ASN A 124 1.99 59.65 -2.55
CA ASN A 124 1.68 60.83 -1.73
C ASN A 124 2.71 61.99 -1.87
N GLU A 125 3.72 61.89 -2.75
CA GLU A 125 4.74 62.92 -3.06
C GLU A 125 5.56 63.49 -1.88
N ASP A 126 5.39 62.99 -0.64
CA ASP A 126 6.24 63.30 0.51
C ASP A 126 7.56 62.49 0.40
N LEU A 127 8.55 63.08 -0.28
CA LEU A 127 9.74 62.35 -0.74
C LEU A 127 11.00 62.73 0.02
N ASP A 128 11.46 61.81 0.88
CA ASP A 128 12.88 61.63 1.16
C ASP A 128 13.41 60.50 0.28
N GLU A 129 14.18 60.85 -0.75
CA GLU A 129 14.84 59.89 -1.66
C GLU A 129 15.65 58.85 -0.87
N PHE A 130 16.22 59.26 0.26
CA PHE A 130 16.97 58.37 1.15
C PHE A 130 16.06 57.30 1.77
N ALA A 131 14.86 57.67 2.23
CA ALA A 131 13.89 56.74 2.80
C ALA A 131 13.38 55.72 1.77
N LEU A 132 13.10 56.15 0.54
CA LEU A 132 12.70 55.24 -0.54
C LEU A 132 13.81 54.25 -0.89
N LYS A 133 15.06 54.72 -0.95
CA LYS A 133 16.22 53.87 -1.21
C LYS A 133 16.44 52.85 -0.09
N ASP A 134 16.26 53.25 1.17
CA ASP A 134 16.38 52.38 2.33
C ASP A 134 15.31 51.27 2.33
N ILE A 135 14.05 51.62 2.03
CA ILE A 135 12.96 50.63 1.90
C ILE A 135 13.23 49.68 0.73
N ALA A 136 13.65 50.20 -0.43
CA ALA A 136 13.97 49.38 -1.59
C ALA A 136 15.13 48.42 -1.30
N GLN A 137 16.18 48.89 -0.62
CA GLN A 137 17.29 48.06 -0.19
C GLN A 137 16.84 46.97 0.79
N THR A 138 16.02 47.33 1.79
CA THR A 138 15.45 46.37 2.75
C THR A 138 14.60 45.31 2.05
N LEU A 139 13.72 45.69 1.11
CA LEU A 139 12.94 44.74 0.32
C LEU A 139 13.82 43.79 -0.49
N SER A 140 14.93 44.29 -1.05
CA SER A 140 15.91 43.45 -1.74
C SER A 140 16.53 42.41 -0.81
N GLU A 141 16.95 42.80 0.40
CA GLU A 141 17.52 41.89 1.40
C GLU A 141 16.50 40.85 1.88
N LEU A 142 15.23 41.22 2.00
CA LEU A 142 14.16 40.29 2.40
C LEU A 142 13.85 39.28 1.29
N ASN A 143 13.85 39.69 0.02
CA ASN A 143 13.73 38.78 -1.11
C ASN A 143 14.90 37.77 -1.15
N GLU A 144 16.12 38.20 -0.85
CA GLU A 144 17.28 37.30 -0.77
C GLU A 144 17.09 36.27 0.35
N LYS A 145 16.69 36.71 1.55
CA LYS A 145 16.39 35.81 2.68
C LYS A 145 15.23 34.85 2.41
N GLU A 146 14.21 35.28 1.69
CA GLU A 146 13.09 34.41 1.28
C GLU A 146 13.59 33.29 0.36
N SER A 147 14.41 33.64 -0.63
CA SER A 147 15.06 32.68 -1.52
C SER A 147 15.96 31.71 -0.74
N GLU A 148 16.72 32.18 0.25
CA GLU A 148 17.50 31.32 1.15
C GLU A 148 16.62 30.33 1.92
N PHE A 149 15.52 30.78 2.51
CA PHE A 149 14.58 29.91 3.21
C PHE A 149 13.94 28.88 2.28
N GLN A 150 13.48 29.29 1.09
CA GLN A 150 12.91 28.38 0.11
C GLN A 150 13.92 27.31 -0.33
N ASN A 151 15.18 27.69 -0.53
CA ASN A 151 16.25 26.77 -0.86
C ASN A 151 16.54 25.77 0.29
N GLU A 152 16.58 26.24 1.54
CA GLU A 152 16.73 25.34 2.69
C GLU A 152 15.53 24.40 2.87
N ILE A 153 14.31 24.91 2.73
CA ILE A 153 13.07 24.14 2.80
C ILE A 153 13.11 23.03 1.74
N ASN A 154 13.45 23.36 0.49
CA ASN A 154 13.56 22.40 -0.60
C ASN A 154 14.64 21.35 -0.32
N LYS A 155 15.78 21.74 0.25
CA LYS A 155 16.85 20.81 0.65
C LYS A 155 16.37 19.83 1.73
N TYR A 156 15.67 20.31 2.75
CA TYR A 156 15.09 19.43 3.78
C TYR A 156 13.98 18.55 3.19
N LYS A 157 13.11 19.09 2.34
CA LYS A 157 12.05 18.35 1.64
C LYS A 157 12.62 17.17 0.87
N LEU A 158 13.63 17.41 0.02
CA LEU A 158 14.30 16.36 -0.76
C LEU A 158 14.97 15.33 0.15
N LYS A 159 15.68 15.77 1.18
CA LYS A 159 16.33 14.85 2.14
C LYS A 159 15.32 13.92 2.82
N ILE A 160 14.20 14.49 3.29
CA ILE A 160 13.13 13.72 3.94
C ILE A 160 12.49 12.75 2.94
N GLN A 161 12.15 13.24 1.74
CA GLN A 161 11.54 12.42 0.68
C GLN A 161 12.42 11.23 0.30
N VAL A 162 13.73 11.43 0.10
CA VAL A 162 14.66 10.36 -0.30
C VAL A 162 14.73 9.26 0.76
N HIS A 163 15.00 9.61 2.02
CA HIS A 163 15.15 8.60 3.07
C HIS A 163 13.83 7.87 3.37
N ILE A 164 12.71 8.59 3.47
CA ILE A 164 11.41 7.96 3.74
C ILE A 164 11.02 7.03 2.59
N SER A 165 11.17 7.49 1.33
CA SER A 165 10.83 6.66 0.17
C SER A 165 11.76 5.44 0.06
N GLU A 166 12.99 5.51 0.53
CA GLU A 166 13.88 4.34 0.59
C GLU A 166 13.40 3.32 1.63
N ASP A 167 13.09 3.76 2.84
CA ASP A 167 12.70 2.86 3.93
C ASP A 167 11.29 2.27 3.73
N LEU A 168 10.32 3.06 3.26
CA LEU A 168 8.99 2.56 2.88
C LEU A 168 9.09 1.51 1.77
N ARG A 169 9.97 1.72 0.80
CA ARG A 169 10.22 0.75 -0.28
C ARG A 169 10.87 -0.53 0.22
N LYS A 170 11.77 -0.47 1.20
CA LYS A 170 12.33 -1.67 1.85
C LYS A 170 11.22 -2.44 2.58
N LEU A 171 10.36 -1.74 3.32
CA LEU A 171 9.20 -2.34 4.01
C LEU A 171 8.24 -3.00 3.01
N ARG A 172 7.85 -2.30 1.94
CA ARG A 172 6.99 -2.84 0.87
C ARG A 172 7.63 -4.05 0.19
N PHE A 173 8.93 -3.98 -0.11
CA PHE A 173 9.64 -5.13 -0.69
C PHE A 173 9.57 -6.36 0.24
N PHE A 174 9.89 -6.17 1.53
CA PHE A 174 9.86 -7.26 2.51
C PHE A 174 8.46 -7.84 2.69
N THR A 175 7.46 -6.98 2.88
CA THR A 175 6.05 -7.39 3.06
C THR A 175 5.52 -8.07 1.81
N ASN A 176 5.79 -7.57 0.61
CA ASN A 176 5.40 -8.22 -0.64
C ASN A 176 6.12 -9.56 -0.84
N PHE A 177 7.41 -9.66 -0.53
CA PHE A 177 8.12 -10.93 -0.62
C PHE A 177 7.55 -11.98 0.33
N ALA A 178 7.39 -11.63 1.62
CA ALA A 178 6.81 -12.51 2.63
C ALA A 178 5.38 -12.93 2.26
N TYR A 179 4.58 -11.99 1.75
CA TYR A 179 3.23 -12.24 1.25
C TYR A 179 3.23 -13.30 0.14
N HIS A 180 4.00 -13.10 -0.93
CA HIS A 180 4.03 -14.05 -2.07
C HIS A 180 4.56 -15.42 -1.65
N LEU A 181 5.55 -15.46 -0.76
CA LEU A 181 6.05 -16.71 -0.18
C LEU A 181 4.94 -17.47 0.55
N LEU A 182 4.23 -16.79 1.45
CA LEU A 182 3.17 -17.41 2.23
C LEU A 182 1.96 -17.80 1.37
N VAL A 183 1.61 -17.01 0.34
CA VAL A 183 0.58 -17.39 -0.66
C VAL A 183 0.91 -18.73 -1.28
N GLY A 184 2.17 -18.98 -1.67
CA GLY A 184 2.58 -20.26 -2.24
C GLY A 184 2.39 -21.43 -1.27
N ILE A 185 2.73 -21.23 0.02
CA ILE A 185 2.53 -22.25 1.06
C ILE A 185 1.04 -22.52 1.28
N ILE A 186 0.23 -21.46 1.38
CA ILE A 186 -1.20 -21.55 1.65
C ILE A 186 -1.95 -22.23 0.50
N ILE A 187 -1.60 -21.95 -0.76
CA ILE A 187 -2.20 -22.61 -1.92
C ILE A 187 -2.04 -24.12 -1.80
N VAL A 188 -0.85 -24.61 -1.45
CA VAL A 188 -0.61 -26.04 -1.28
C VAL A 188 -1.42 -26.60 -0.12
N GLY A 189 -1.41 -25.93 1.03
CA GLY A 189 -2.16 -26.35 2.21
C GLY A 189 -3.66 -26.47 1.94
N ILE A 190 -4.28 -25.46 1.31
CA ILE A 190 -5.70 -25.50 0.94
C ILE A 190 -5.98 -26.64 -0.03
N LEU A 191 -5.13 -26.83 -1.05
CA LEU A 191 -5.36 -27.82 -2.10
C LEU A 191 -5.22 -29.27 -1.61
N ASN A 192 -4.44 -29.52 -0.56
CA ASN A 192 -4.20 -30.86 -0.03
C ASN A 192 -5.04 -31.21 1.21
N ASP A 193 -5.74 -30.25 1.80
CA ASP A 193 -6.45 -30.49 3.05
C ASP A 193 -7.64 -31.45 2.86
N ASN A 194 -7.71 -32.45 3.74
CA ASN A 194 -8.72 -33.51 3.68
C ASN A 194 -10.06 -33.14 4.32
N LEU A 195 -10.10 -32.09 5.15
CA LEU A 195 -11.33 -31.62 5.79
C LEU A 195 -12.16 -30.75 4.84
N ILE A 196 -11.54 -30.19 3.79
CA ILE A 196 -12.22 -29.38 2.79
C ILE A 196 -12.88 -30.31 1.74
N PRO A 197 -14.22 -30.32 1.60
CA PRO A 197 -14.91 -31.27 0.70
C PRO A 197 -14.50 -31.12 -0.78
N ASN A 198 -14.21 -29.90 -1.22
CA ASN A 198 -13.72 -29.57 -2.55
C ASN A 198 -12.62 -28.49 -2.49
N PRO A 199 -11.36 -28.87 -2.24
CA PRO A 199 -10.27 -27.92 -1.99
C PRO A 199 -9.84 -27.11 -3.22
N ILE A 200 -10.25 -27.55 -4.42
CA ILE A 200 -9.92 -26.88 -5.68
C ILE A 200 -10.58 -25.50 -5.75
N ILE A 201 -11.85 -25.37 -5.31
CA ILE A 201 -12.59 -24.11 -5.42
C ILE A 201 -11.98 -23.03 -4.50
N PRO A 202 -11.79 -23.26 -3.19
CA PRO A 202 -11.12 -22.30 -2.32
C PRO A 202 -9.68 -21.99 -2.77
N GLY A 203 -8.94 -23.00 -3.25
CA GLY A 203 -7.59 -22.80 -3.79
C GLY A 203 -7.56 -21.86 -5.01
N ILE A 204 -8.51 -22.02 -5.94
CA ILE A 204 -8.66 -21.13 -7.11
C ILE A 204 -9.11 -19.74 -6.68
N LEU A 205 -10.08 -19.62 -5.76
CA LEU A 205 -10.55 -18.33 -5.26
C LEU A 205 -9.45 -17.55 -4.53
N PHE A 206 -8.66 -18.24 -3.70
CA PHE A 206 -7.50 -17.67 -3.03
C PHE A 206 -6.41 -17.27 -4.03
N PHE A 207 -6.17 -18.07 -5.08
CA PHE A 207 -5.26 -17.68 -6.15
C PHE A 207 -5.71 -16.40 -6.84
N PHE A 208 -6.99 -16.31 -7.24
CA PHE A 208 -7.52 -15.12 -7.92
C PHE A 208 -7.36 -13.87 -7.06
N PHE A 209 -7.60 -13.99 -5.76
CA PHE A 209 -7.34 -12.91 -4.83
C PHE A 209 -5.90 -12.50 -4.79
N ALA A 210 -5.04 -13.50 -4.59
CA ALA A 210 -3.66 -13.22 -4.37
C ALA A 210 -3.03 -12.60 -5.63
N TRP A 211 -3.48 -13.05 -6.80
CA TRP A 211 -3.14 -12.49 -8.10
C TRP A 211 -3.69 -11.07 -8.29
N PHE A 212 -4.94 -10.81 -7.90
CA PHE A 212 -5.53 -9.47 -7.97
C PHE A 212 -4.76 -8.47 -7.09
N ARG A 213 -4.34 -8.91 -5.89
CA ARG A 213 -3.47 -8.13 -5.00
C ARG A 213 -2.12 -7.80 -5.62
N THR A 214 -1.53 -8.74 -6.35
CA THR A 214 -0.30 -8.50 -7.11
C THR A 214 -0.49 -7.43 -8.18
N ILE A 215 -1.58 -7.49 -8.96
CA ILE A 215 -1.93 -6.48 -9.98
C ILE A 215 -2.07 -5.09 -9.33
N ILE A 216 -2.75 -5.02 -8.18
CA ILE A 216 -2.95 -3.81 -7.40
C ILE A 216 -1.62 -3.18 -6.97
N SER A 217 -0.71 -3.98 -6.39
CA SER A 217 0.54 -3.46 -5.83
C SER A 217 1.40 -2.75 -6.88
N HIS A 218 1.27 -3.11 -8.16
CA HIS A 218 1.98 -2.47 -9.27
C HIS A 218 1.40 -1.12 -9.69
N ARG A 219 0.23 -0.74 -9.17
CA ARG A 219 -0.53 0.44 -9.62
C ARG A 219 -0.51 1.60 -8.64
N SER A 220 -0.06 1.40 -7.41
CA SER A 220 0.01 2.46 -6.39
C SER A 220 0.75 3.70 -6.93
N GLU A 221 0.11 4.86 -6.81
CA GLU A 221 0.64 6.17 -7.19
C GLU A 221 1.60 6.69 -6.12
N ALA A 222 2.34 7.76 -6.43
CA ALA A 222 3.11 8.46 -5.39
C ALA A 222 2.13 8.94 -4.30
N HIS A 223 2.25 8.39 -3.10
CA HIS A 223 1.40 8.74 -1.98
C HIS A 223 1.93 10.01 -1.30
N ILE A 224 1.01 10.87 -0.86
CA ILE A 224 1.34 12.03 -0.03
C ILE A 224 1.63 11.48 1.37
N ILE A 225 2.88 11.64 1.83
CA ILE A 225 3.35 11.14 3.12
C ILE A 225 3.01 12.16 4.22
N PHE A 226 3.37 13.43 4.00
CA PHE A 226 3.07 14.53 4.91
C PHE A 226 2.37 15.64 4.15
N SER A 227 1.07 15.79 4.38
CA SER A 227 0.25 16.79 3.70
C SER A 227 0.60 18.21 4.10
N ASP A 228 1.11 18.44 5.32
CA ASP A 228 1.53 19.75 5.83
C ASP A 228 2.87 20.22 5.24
N LEU A 229 3.72 19.28 4.82
CA LEU A 229 5.05 19.56 4.26
C LEU A 229 5.14 19.33 2.75
N ASP A 230 4.02 18.94 2.11
CA ASP A 230 3.94 18.54 0.71
C ASP A 230 5.00 17.47 0.34
N ILE A 231 5.24 16.54 1.27
CA ILE A 231 6.22 15.46 1.08
C ILE A 231 5.49 14.28 0.43
N CYS A 232 5.87 13.98 -0.81
CA CYS A 232 5.36 12.85 -1.57
C CYS A 232 6.42 11.76 -1.70
N GLU A 233 5.97 10.53 -1.87
CA GLU A 233 6.86 9.40 -2.11
C GLU A 233 7.50 9.46 -3.51
N ILE A 234 8.81 9.22 -3.59
CA ILE A 234 9.55 9.20 -4.85
C ILE A 234 9.39 7.83 -5.51
N LYS A 235 8.73 7.80 -6.68
CA LYS A 235 8.51 6.57 -7.44
C LYS A 235 9.83 6.01 -7.98
N GLU A 236 10.08 4.70 -7.79
CA GLU A 236 11.20 4.02 -8.45
C GLU A 236 10.87 3.89 -9.95
N VAL A 237 11.59 4.60 -10.81
CA VAL A 237 11.32 4.62 -12.27
C VAL A 237 11.56 3.23 -12.89
N THR A 238 12.49 2.45 -12.35
CA THR A 238 12.72 1.06 -12.75
C THR A 238 13.23 0.21 -11.58
N PRO A 239 12.54 -0.88 -11.20
CA PRO A 239 13.06 -1.79 -10.20
C PRO A 239 14.34 -2.47 -10.71
N LYS A 240 15.33 -2.65 -9.83
CA LYS A 240 16.52 -3.47 -10.13
C LYS A 240 16.10 -4.88 -10.54
N LEU A 241 16.73 -5.44 -11.59
CA LEU A 241 16.47 -6.80 -12.09
C LEU A 241 16.43 -7.85 -10.97
N VAL A 242 17.34 -7.75 -9.99
CA VAL A 242 17.41 -8.66 -8.83
C VAL A 242 16.12 -8.64 -8.01
N LYS A 243 15.57 -7.45 -7.69
CA LYS A 243 14.31 -7.35 -6.92
C LYS A 243 13.15 -8.02 -7.66
N ARG A 244 13.10 -7.86 -8.98
CA ARG A 244 12.06 -8.47 -9.83
C ARG A 244 12.10 -9.99 -9.74
N TYR A 245 13.27 -10.61 -9.88
CA TYR A 245 13.42 -12.05 -9.72
C TYR A 245 13.06 -12.51 -8.30
N LEU A 246 13.51 -11.80 -7.26
CA LEU A 246 13.21 -12.17 -5.89
C LEU A 246 11.71 -12.23 -5.61
N ILE A 247 10.93 -11.23 -6.05
CA ILE A 247 9.47 -11.23 -5.85
C ILE A 247 8.80 -12.27 -6.75
N SER A 248 9.20 -12.37 -8.03
CA SER A 248 8.59 -13.32 -8.98
C SER A 248 8.79 -14.78 -8.55
N CYS A 249 9.95 -15.10 -7.98
CA CYS A 249 10.26 -16.45 -7.50
C CYS A 249 9.66 -16.75 -6.12
N ALA A 250 9.12 -15.77 -5.40
CA ALA A 250 8.63 -15.98 -4.03
C ALA A 250 7.47 -16.99 -3.98
N VAL A 251 6.48 -16.91 -4.89
CA VAL A 251 5.38 -17.88 -4.95
C VAL A 251 5.87 -19.28 -5.31
N PRO A 252 6.67 -19.50 -6.38
CA PRO A 252 7.26 -20.81 -6.65
C PRO A 252 8.04 -21.40 -5.48
N ILE A 253 8.84 -20.59 -4.78
CA ILE A 253 9.57 -21.03 -3.58
C ILE A 253 8.58 -21.42 -2.47
N GLY A 254 7.52 -20.64 -2.27
CA GLY A 254 6.46 -20.93 -1.32
C GLY A 254 5.74 -22.24 -1.61
N VAL A 255 5.39 -22.49 -2.88
CA VAL A 255 4.79 -23.76 -3.30
C VAL A 255 5.74 -24.93 -3.07
N LEU A 256 7.03 -24.77 -3.40
CA LEU A 256 8.03 -25.81 -3.13
C LEU A 256 8.14 -26.12 -1.64
N ILE A 257 8.16 -25.08 -0.79
CA ILE A 257 8.17 -25.23 0.66
C ILE A 257 6.89 -25.90 1.17
N GLY A 258 5.72 -25.50 0.66
CA GLY A 258 4.44 -26.11 1.03
C GLY A 258 4.38 -27.59 0.66
N LEU A 259 4.81 -27.97 -0.54
CA LEU A 259 4.88 -29.37 -0.97
C LEU A 259 5.86 -30.19 -0.13
N LEU A 260 6.98 -29.59 0.29
CA LEU A 260 7.96 -30.24 1.16
C LEU A 260 7.40 -30.45 2.57
N PHE A 261 6.69 -29.46 3.12
CA PHE A 261 5.98 -29.64 4.39
C PHE A 261 4.96 -30.77 4.30
N GLU A 262 4.16 -30.81 3.25
CA GLU A 262 3.14 -31.86 3.10
C GLU A 262 3.73 -33.29 3.14
N VAL A 263 4.94 -33.47 2.63
CA VAL A 263 5.61 -34.78 2.63
C VAL A 263 6.28 -35.10 3.99
N ILE A 264 6.85 -34.10 4.67
CA ILE A 264 7.67 -34.31 5.88
C ILE A 264 6.84 -34.14 7.15
N TYR A 265 6.10 -33.05 7.24
CA TYR A 265 5.30 -32.64 8.38
C TYR A 265 4.11 -31.80 7.90
N PRO A 266 2.97 -32.45 7.60
CA PRO A 266 1.76 -31.77 7.12
C PRO A 266 1.41 -30.61 8.05
N ILE A 267 1.05 -29.48 7.46
CA ILE A 267 0.72 -28.27 8.21
C ILE A 267 -0.70 -28.43 8.74
N ASP A 268 -0.87 -28.31 10.06
CA ASP A 268 -2.20 -28.35 10.66
C ASP A 268 -3.09 -27.21 10.10
N LEU A 269 -4.36 -27.53 9.87
CA LEU A 269 -5.37 -26.59 9.36
C LEU A 269 -5.39 -25.29 10.20
N GLU A 270 -5.26 -25.39 11.52
CA GLU A 270 -5.15 -24.24 12.42
C GLU A 270 -4.02 -23.28 12.03
N ILE A 271 -2.81 -23.80 11.84
CA ILE A 271 -1.63 -22.99 11.51
C ILE A 271 -1.81 -22.36 10.13
N LEU A 272 -2.36 -23.12 9.18
CA LEU A 272 -2.66 -22.65 7.83
C LEU A 272 -3.60 -21.43 7.88
N TYR A 273 -4.71 -21.53 8.63
CA TYR A 273 -5.70 -20.46 8.73
C TYR A 273 -5.23 -19.28 9.61
N VAL A 274 -4.32 -19.49 10.56
CA VAL A 274 -3.60 -18.41 11.25
C VAL A 274 -2.78 -17.59 10.26
N LEU A 275 -2.01 -18.25 9.39
CA LEU A 275 -1.21 -17.58 8.35
C LEU A 275 -2.11 -16.88 7.33
N TYR A 276 -3.17 -17.55 6.88
CA TYR A 276 -4.18 -16.99 5.98
C TYR A 276 -4.81 -15.72 6.56
N SER A 277 -5.23 -15.77 7.83
CA SER A 277 -5.86 -14.65 8.54
C SER A 277 -4.90 -13.48 8.70
N PHE A 278 -3.65 -13.75 9.10
CA PHE A 278 -2.63 -12.72 9.23
C PHE A 278 -2.37 -12.00 7.90
N ILE A 279 -2.20 -12.75 6.81
CA ILE A 279 -2.02 -12.18 5.47
C ILE A 279 -3.23 -11.39 5.02
N SER A 280 -4.43 -11.89 5.30
CA SER A 280 -5.67 -11.19 5.00
C SER A 280 -5.72 -9.83 5.70
N GLY A 281 -5.23 -9.74 6.93
CA GLY A 281 -5.02 -8.48 7.64
C GLY A 281 -4.04 -7.52 6.96
N VAL A 282 -2.89 -8.04 6.51
CA VAL A 282 -1.88 -7.28 5.75
C VAL A 282 -2.49 -6.72 4.45
N ILE A 283 -3.29 -7.55 3.75
CA ILE A 283 -3.99 -7.14 2.53
C ILE A 283 -5.04 -6.10 2.84
N MET A 284 -5.84 -6.28 3.89
CA MET A 284 -6.86 -5.32 4.31
C MET A 284 -6.23 -3.94 4.52
N TYR A 285 -5.13 -3.87 5.28
CA TYR A 285 -4.40 -2.61 5.46
C TYR A 285 -4.04 -1.98 4.13
N THR A 286 -3.53 -2.80 3.20
CA THR A 286 -3.10 -2.28 1.92
C THR A 286 -4.27 -1.84 1.04
N ILE A 287 -5.41 -2.54 1.07
CA ILE A 287 -6.63 -2.13 0.38
C ILE A 287 -7.02 -0.73 0.84
N PHE A 288 -7.13 -0.51 2.14
CA PHE A 288 -7.49 0.79 2.70
C PHE A 288 -6.45 1.88 2.43
N ARG A 289 -5.16 1.53 2.41
CA ARG A 289 -4.07 2.50 2.33
C ARG A 289 -3.65 2.86 0.91
N GLU A 290 -3.58 1.88 0.01
CA GLU A 290 -2.98 2.02 -1.32
C GLU A 290 -3.99 1.89 -2.47
N VAL A 291 -5.13 1.23 -2.24
CA VAL A 291 -6.09 0.87 -3.31
C VAL A 291 -7.29 1.78 -3.31
N ILE A 292 -7.81 2.09 -2.13
CA ILE A 292 -8.88 3.07 -2.01
C ILE A 292 -8.29 4.46 -2.31
N PRO A 293 -8.78 5.15 -3.34
CA PRO A 293 -8.24 6.44 -3.74
C PRO A 293 -8.42 7.48 -2.63
N GLU A 294 -7.36 8.24 -2.35
CA GLU A 294 -7.38 9.30 -1.36
C GLU A 294 -8.01 10.59 -1.92
N LYS A 295 -8.80 11.27 -1.09
CA LYS A 295 -9.37 12.61 -1.34
C LYS A 295 -10.11 12.69 -2.68
N GLU A 296 -9.86 13.73 -3.45
CA GLU A 296 -10.56 14.08 -4.70
C GLU A 296 -10.19 13.18 -5.89
N LYS A 297 -9.20 12.28 -5.75
CA LYS A 297 -8.80 11.35 -6.82
C LYS A 297 -9.80 10.19 -7.01
N GLY A 298 -10.73 10.01 -6.08
CA GLY A 298 -11.70 8.92 -6.12
C GLY A 298 -12.89 9.22 -7.03
N ASN A 299 -13.20 8.31 -7.96
CA ASN A 299 -14.46 8.34 -8.69
C ASN A 299 -15.46 7.32 -8.09
N PRO A 300 -16.57 7.78 -7.49
CA PRO A 300 -17.50 6.91 -6.80
C PRO A 300 -18.24 5.95 -7.74
N ILE A 301 -18.50 6.33 -8.99
CA ILE A 301 -19.20 5.49 -9.97
C ILE A 301 -18.33 4.29 -10.36
N TYR A 302 -17.04 4.51 -10.61
CA TYR A 302 -16.12 3.41 -10.89
C TYR A 302 -15.99 2.48 -9.68
N PHE A 303 -15.96 3.03 -8.46
CA PHE A 303 -15.94 2.22 -7.24
C PHE A 303 -17.17 1.32 -7.12
N LEU A 304 -18.36 1.91 -7.27
CA LEU A 304 -19.63 1.19 -7.14
C LEU A 304 -19.78 0.11 -8.22
N THR A 305 -19.38 0.40 -9.46
CA THR A 305 -19.44 -0.59 -10.55
C THR A 305 -18.48 -1.75 -10.32
N GLY A 306 -17.27 -1.50 -9.80
CA GLY A 306 -16.34 -2.57 -9.40
C GLY A 306 -16.90 -3.44 -8.28
N PHE A 307 -17.45 -2.82 -7.23
CA PHE A 307 -18.05 -3.51 -6.10
C PHE A 307 -19.25 -4.37 -6.52
N LEU A 308 -20.23 -3.79 -7.20
CA LEU A 308 -21.44 -4.50 -7.64
C LEU A 308 -21.11 -5.57 -8.68
N GLY A 309 -20.23 -5.27 -9.64
CA GLY A 309 -19.80 -6.24 -10.64
C GLY A 309 -19.14 -7.47 -10.02
N TYR A 310 -18.26 -7.27 -9.03
CA TYR A 310 -17.62 -8.39 -8.34
C TYR A 310 -18.59 -9.17 -7.46
N THR A 311 -19.50 -8.47 -6.77
CA THR A 311 -20.56 -9.09 -5.97
C THR A 311 -21.44 -10.01 -6.82
N LEU A 312 -21.83 -9.56 -8.03
CA LEU A 312 -22.60 -10.40 -8.97
C LEU A 312 -21.81 -11.65 -9.38
N ILE A 313 -20.51 -11.53 -9.63
CA ILE A 313 -19.65 -12.68 -9.95
C ILE A 313 -19.65 -13.69 -8.80
N ILE A 314 -19.49 -13.23 -7.55
CA ILE A 314 -19.52 -14.12 -6.37
C ILE A 314 -20.87 -14.83 -6.26
N ILE A 315 -21.98 -14.10 -6.44
CA ILE A 315 -23.32 -14.69 -6.38
C ILE A 315 -23.48 -15.79 -7.43
N ILE A 316 -23.03 -15.53 -8.68
CA ILE A 316 -23.07 -16.52 -9.76
C ILE A 316 -22.23 -17.76 -9.41
N LEU A 317 -21.02 -17.56 -8.89
CA LEU A 317 -20.12 -18.66 -8.48
C LEU A 317 -20.73 -19.48 -7.35
N ASN A 318 -21.33 -18.83 -6.34
CA ASN A 318 -21.96 -19.51 -5.22
C ASN A 318 -23.19 -20.32 -5.67
N ILE A 319 -24.05 -19.75 -6.50
CA ILE A 319 -25.19 -20.49 -7.10
C ILE A 319 -24.68 -21.72 -7.85
N TYR A 320 -23.66 -21.56 -8.71
CA TYR A 320 -23.10 -22.67 -9.47
C TYR A 320 -22.52 -23.77 -8.56
N SER A 321 -21.80 -23.37 -7.49
CA SER A 321 -21.25 -24.31 -6.52
C SER A 321 -22.32 -25.00 -5.66
N SER A 322 -23.48 -24.37 -5.45
CA SER A 322 -24.59 -24.97 -4.70
C SER A 322 -25.42 -25.97 -5.51
N VAL A 323 -25.33 -25.91 -6.85
CA VAL A 323 -26.11 -26.71 -7.79
C VAL A 323 -25.37 -27.99 -8.23
N ILE A 324 -24.05 -28.07 -8.03
CA ILE A 324 -23.17 -29.18 -8.45
C ILE A 324 -22.63 -29.91 -7.23
#